data_AF-A0A8B5YJJ5-F1
#
_entry.id   AF-A0A8B5YJJ5-F1
#
_cell.length_a   1.000
_cell.length_b   1.000
_cell.length_c   1.000
_cell.angle_alpha   90.00
_cell.angle_beta   90.00
_cell.angle_gamma   90.00
#
_symmetry.space_group_name_H-M   'P 1'
#
loop_
_entity.id
_entity.type
_entity.pdbx_description
1 polymer ?
#
loop_
_entity_poly.entity_id
_entity_poly.type
_entity_poly.pdbx_seq_one_letter_code
_entity_poly.pdbx_strand_id
1 'polypeptide(L)'
;MGVLGHVKKRGRLEKPRTTKRFIYLGFFEDILVGMVASILLVLSAEPDSGIQLVVLSIIAGYGGEAVLRSFDFVREQQANVQNSERQNKSPHD
;
A
#
# COMPACT_ATOMS: atom_id res chain seq x y z
N MET A 1 3.50 -1.85 -0.65
CA MET A 1 3.00 -2.31 -1.96
C MET A 1 4.20 -2.46 -2.86
N GLY A 2 4.51 -3.62 -3.42
CA GLY A 2 5.72 -3.78 -4.23
C GLY A 2 5.53 -3.32 -5.67
N VAL A 3 6.54 -3.64 -6.50
CA VAL A 3 6.50 -3.41 -7.94
C VAL A 3 5.30 -4.08 -8.60
N LEU A 4 5.11 -5.36 -8.26
CA LEU A 4 3.98 -6.16 -8.72
C LEU A 4 2.65 -5.60 -8.23
N GLY A 5 2.60 -5.11 -6.98
CA GLY A 5 1.41 -4.49 -6.40
C GLY A 5 0.95 -3.25 -7.17
N HIS A 6 1.89 -2.38 -7.53
CA HIS A 6 1.61 -1.17 -8.33
C HIS A 6 1.06 -1.52 -9.72
N VAL A 7 1.72 -2.45 -10.42
CA VAL A 7 1.28 -2.89 -11.75
C VAL A 7 -0.09 -3.56 -11.71
N LYS A 8 -0.36 -4.40 -10.70
CA LYS A 8 -1.67 -5.05 -10.56
C LYS A 8 -2.79 -4.03 -10.28
N LYS A 9 -2.51 -2.97 -9.52
CA LYS A 9 -3.50 -1.94 -9.16
C LYS A 9 -3.78 -0.96 -10.31
N ARG A 10 -2.73 -0.57 -11.05
CA ARG A 10 -2.82 0.50 -12.07
C ARG A 10 -2.73 0.00 -13.52
N GLY A 11 -2.40 -1.26 -13.73
CA GLY A 11 -2.20 -1.87 -15.05
C GLY A 11 -0.91 -1.43 -15.77
N ARG A 12 -0.19 -0.44 -15.24
CA ARG A 12 1.04 0.14 -15.83
C ARG A 12 1.97 0.61 -14.72
N LEU A 13 3.25 0.74 -15.02
CA LEU A 13 4.21 1.41 -14.15
C LEU A 13 4.08 2.93 -14.36
N GLU A 14 3.51 3.64 -13.39
CA GLU A 14 3.44 5.10 -13.44
C GLU A 14 4.81 5.69 -13.07
N LYS A 15 5.48 6.29 -14.07
CA LYS A 15 6.73 7.02 -13.86
C LYS A 15 6.49 8.18 -12.88
N PRO A 16 7.44 8.47 -11.97
CA PRO A 16 7.36 9.64 -11.11
C PRO A 16 7.21 10.90 -11.96
N ARG A 17 6.21 11.72 -11.62
CA ARG A 17 5.89 12.97 -12.32
C ARG A 17 6.01 14.12 -11.34
N THR A 18 6.92 15.04 -11.65
CA THR A 18 7.08 16.28 -10.91
C THR A 18 6.14 17.33 -11.49
N THR A 19 5.29 17.90 -10.64
CA THR A 19 4.41 19.04 -10.96
C THR A 19 4.90 20.28 -10.22
N LYS A 20 4.60 21.50 -10.70
CA LYS A 20 5.09 22.77 -10.11
C LYS A 20 4.86 22.94 -8.60
N ARG A 21 3.90 22.21 -7.99
CA ARG A 21 3.60 22.24 -6.55
C ARG A 21 3.74 20.91 -5.83
N PHE A 22 3.73 19.77 -6.53
CA PHE A 22 3.70 18.44 -5.92
C PHE A 22 4.51 17.42 -6.73
N ILE A 23 5.21 16.53 -6.04
CA ILE A 23 5.93 15.40 -6.64
C ILE A 23 5.06 14.16 -6.49
N TYR A 24 4.52 13.65 -7.61
CA TYR A 24 3.84 12.37 -7.63
C TYR A 24 4.90 11.29 -7.88
N LEU A 25 5.29 10.55 -6.86
CA LEU A 25 6.34 9.52 -6.99
C LEU A 25 5.83 8.29 -7.76
N GLY A 26 4.52 8.10 -7.84
CA GLY A 26 3.89 6.99 -8.56
C GLY A 26 4.44 5.66 -8.04
N PHE A 27 5.02 4.87 -8.94
CA PHE A 27 5.64 3.59 -8.62
C PHE A 27 6.71 3.62 -7.51
N PHE A 28 7.47 4.71 -7.40
CA PHE A 28 8.52 4.82 -6.38
C PHE A 28 7.95 4.91 -4.97
N GLU A 29 6.77 5.51 -4.82
CA GLU A 29 6.10 5.60 -3.51
C GLU A 29 5.78 4.20 -3.00
N ASP A 30 5.19 3.37 -3.85
CA ASP A 30 4.84 1.99 -3.50
C ASP A 30 6.09 1.21 -3.08
N ILE A 31 7.16 1.24 -3.90
CA ILE A 31 8.43 0.56 -3.55
C ILE A 31 8.97 1.04 -2.20
N LEU A 32 9.02 2.36 -1.97
CA LEU A 32 9.58 2.90 -0.73
C LEU A 32 8.75 2.46 0.47
N VAL A 33 7.42 2.51 0.38
CA VAL A 33 6.52 2.06 1.45
C VAL A 33 6.70 0.55 1.70
N GLY A 34 6.79 -0.26 0.64
CA GLY A 34 7.05 -1.69 0.76
C GLY A 34 8.40 -2.02 1.39
N MET A 35 9.45 -1.28 1.01
CA MET A 35 10.79 -1.43 1.54
C MET A 35 10.84 -1.06 3.02
N VAL A 36 10.32 0.11 3.39
CA VAL A 36 10.27 0.57 4.79
C VAL A 36 9.47 -0.41 5.65
N ALA A 37 8.30 -0.85 5.20
CA ALA A 37 7.51 -1.84 5.94
C ALA A 37 8.26 -3.17 6.14
N SER A 38 8.97 -3.64 5.12
CA SER A 38 9.74 -4.89 5.20
C SER A 38 10.92 -4.76 6.17
N ILE A 39 11.65 -3.65 6.10
CA ILE A 39 12.76 -3.36 7.02
C ILE A 39 12.24 -3.29 8.46
N LEU A 40 11.17 -2.53 8.70
CA LEU A 40 10.59 -2.41 10.04
C LEU A 40 10.13 -3.76 10.60
N LEU A 41 9.53 -4.63 9.77
CA LEU A 41 9.11 -5.95 10.20
C LEU A 41 10.31 -6.84 10.56
N VAL A 42 11.35 -6.85 9.72
CA VAL A 42 12.55 -7.66 9.98
C VAL A 42 13.28 -7.17 11.23
N LEU A 43 13.40 -5.84 11.41
CA LEU A 43 14.01 -5.27 12.61
C LEU A 43 13.17 -5.56 13.87
N SER A 44 11.84 -5.52 13.78
CA SER A 44 10.95 -5.79 14.90
C SER A 44 10.91 -7.26 15.31
N ALA A 45 11.31 -8.17 14.43
CA ALA A 45 11.22 -9.61 14.66
C ALA A 45 12.51 -10.25 15.17
N GLU A 46 13.59 -9.46 15.31
CA GLU A 46 14.87 -9.85 15.92
C GLU A 46 15.32 -11.28 15.53
N PRO A 47 15.61 -11.55 14.24
CA PRO A 47 15.91 -12.91 13.79
C PRO A 47 17.25 -13.41 14.37
N ASP A 48 17.23 -14.60 14.97
CA ASP A 48 18.38 -15.22 15.63
C ASP A 48 19.41 -15.81 14.65
N SER A 49 19.05 -15.97 13.38
CA SER A 49 19.92 -16.55 12.35
C SER A 49 19.84 -15.83 11.01
N GLY A 50 20.94 -15.87 10.25
CA GLY A 50 21.00 -15.28 8.91
C GLY A 50 20.00 -15.90 7.92
N ILE A 51 19.73 -17.21 8.03
CA ILE A 51 18.72 -17.90 7.19
C ILE A 51 17.32 -17.39 7.54
N GLN A 52 17.02 -17.26 8.83
CA GLN A 52 15.74 -16.71 9.29
C GLN A 52 15.56 -15.27 8.80
N LEU A 53 16.60 -14.44 8.81
CA LEU A 53 16.54 -13.08 8.27
C LEU A 53 16.20 -13.07 6.76
N VAL A 54 16.82 -13.95 5.96
CA VAL A 54 16.54 -14.05 4.52
C VAL A 54 15.10 -14.54 4.27
N VAL A 55 14.68 -15.60 4.95
CA VAL A 55 13.31 -16.13 4.78
C VAL A 55 12.27 -15.11 5.25
N LEU A 56 12.50 -14.48 6.40
CA LEU A 56 11.61 -13.49 6.97
C LEU A 56 11.50 -12.25 6.08
N SER A 57 12.59 -11.77 5.49
CA SER A 57 12.54 -10.61 4.58
C SER A 57 11.75 -10.88 3.31
N ILE A 58 11.81 -12.10 2.75
CA ILE A 58 10.96 -12.51 1.63
C ILE A 58 9.49 -12.52 2.05
N ILE A 59 9.17 -13.15 3.19
CA ILE A 59 7.79 -13.22 3.70
C ILE A 59 7.27 -11.82 4.05
N ALA A 60 8.10 -10.96 4.63
CA ALA A 60 7.77 -9.58 4.95
C ALA A 60 7.34 -8.79 3.71
N GLY A 61 8.09 -8.94 2.61
CA GLY A 61 7.79 -8.28 1.34
C GLY A 61 6.42 -8.70 0.77
N TYR A 62 6.16 -10.01 0.68
CA TYR A 62 4.89 -10.52 0.14
C TYR A 62 3.71 -10.35 1.11
N GLY A 63 3.91 -10.66 2.38
CA GLY A 63 2.91 -10.56 3.43
C GLY A 63 2.49 -9.12 3.72
N GLY A 64 3.44 -8.18 3.74
CA GLY A 64 3.15 -6.77 3.89
C GLY A 64 2.26 -6.21 2.79
N GLU A 65 2.37 -6.73 1.56
CA GLU A 65 1.47 -6.35 0.47
C GLU A 65 0.03 -6.82 0.68
N ALA A 66 -0.16 -8.05 1.20
CA ALA A 66 -1.48 -8.57 1.51
C ALA A 66 -2.18 -7.77 2.62
N VAL A 67 -1.42 -7.42 3.66
CA VAL A 67 -1.92 -6.59 4.77
C VAL A 67 -2.33 -5.20 4.27
N LEU A 68 -1.48 -4.53 3.49
CA LEU A 68 -1.82 -3.21 2.92
C LEU A 68 -3.08 -3.24 2.05
N ARG A 69 -3.31 -4.33 1.30
CA ARG A 69 -4.56 -4.50 0.52
C ARG A 69 -5.80 -4.59 1.38
N SER A 70 -5.73 -5.29 2.52
CA SER A 70 -6.88 -5.39 3.43
C SER A 70 -7.28 -4.03 4.00
N PHE A 71 -6.31 -3.17 4.33
CA PHE A 71 -6.60 -1.80 4.79
C PHE A 71 -7.18 -0.92 3.70
N ASP A 72 -6.66 -1.00 2.47
CA ASP A 72 -7.24 -0.30 1.31
C ASP A 72 -8.71 -0.71 1.11
N PHE A 73 -9.02 -2.01 1.21
CA PHE A 73 -10.38 -2.52 1.05
C PHE A 73 -11.34 -2.01 2.13
N VAL A 74 -10.92 -1.99 3.40
CA VAL A 74 -11.73 -1.44 4.51
C VAL A 74 -11.95 0.06 4.31
N ARG A 75 -10.93 0.80 3.87
CA ARG A 75 -11.03 2.23 3.60
C ARG A 75 -12.01 2.52 2.45
N GLU A 76 -11.98 1.73 1.38
CA GLU A 76 -12.93 1.85 0.27
C GLU A 76 -14.37 1.55 0.71
N GLN A 77 -14.58 0.56 1.58
CA GLN A 77 -15.90 0.29 2.15
C GLN A 77 -16.44 1.46 2.99
N GLN A 78 -15.62 2.04 3.86
CA GLN A 78 -16.02 3.19 4.68
C GLN A 78 -16.34 4.42 3.82
N ALA A 79 -15.54 4.69 2.77
CA ALA A 79 -15.81 5.76 1.83
C ALA A 79 -17.15 5.56 1.10
N ASN A 80 -17.49 4.33 0.72
CA ASN A 80 -18.75 4.01 0.06
C ASN A 80 -19.97 4.19 0.99
N VAL A 81 -19.86 3.76 2.25
CA VAL A 81 -20.92 3.97 3.26
C VAL A 81 -21.17 5.46 3.48
N GLN A 82 -20.10 6.26 3.62
CA GLN A 82 -20.23 7.70 3.86
C GLN A 82 -20.80 8.45 2.64
N ASN A 83 -20.51 7.99 1.41
CA ASN A 83 -21.08 8.59 0.20
C ASN A 83 -22.57 8.24 0.05
N SER A 84 -22.95 7.01 0.40
CA SER A 84 -24.36 6.57 0.43
C SER A 84 -25.19 7.38 1.45
N GLU A 85 -24.63 7.69 2.62
CA GLU A 85 -25.30 8.53 3.62
C GLU A 85 -25.47 9.99 3.18
N ARG A 86 -24.55 10.53 2.38
CA ARG A 86 -24.68 11.89 1.81
C ARG A 86 -25.73 11.94 0.71
N GLN A 87 -25.81 10.90 -0.13
CA GLN A 87 -26.79 10.82 -1.21
C GLN A 87 -28.23 10.62 -0.68
N ASN A 88 -28.40 9.94 0.46
CA ASN A 88 -29.71 9.76 1.11
C ASN A 88 -30.19 11.02 1.88
N LYS A 89 -29.33 12.04 2.05
CA LYS A 89 -29.65 13.29 2.75
C LYS A 89 -29.91 14.48 1.81
N SER A 90 -29.85 14.29 0.48
CA SER A 90 -30.36 15.33 -0.42
C SER A 90 -31.88 15.38 -0.27
N PRO A 91 -32.48 16.51 0.15
CA PRO A 91 -33.93 16.64 0.19
C PRO A 91 -34.44 16.43 -1.24
N HIS A 92 -35.38 15.51 -1.41
CA HIS A 92 -36.26 15.57 -2.56
C HIS A 92 -36.96 16.93 -2.51
N ASP A 93 -36.79 17.71 -3.57
CA ASP A 93 -37.50 18.98 -3.81
C ASP A 93 -39.02 18.85 -3.61
#